data_AF-A0A344LG72-F1
#
_entry.id   AF-A0A344LG72-F1
#
_cell.length_a   1.000
_cell.length_b   1.000
_cell.length_c   1.000
_cell.angle_alpha   90.00
_cell.angle_beta   90.00
_cell.angle_gamma   90.00
#
_symmetry.space_group_name_H-M   'P 1'
#
loop_
_entity.id
_entity.type
_entity.pdbx_description
1 polymer ?
#
loop_
_entity_poly.entity_id
_entity_poly.type
_entity_poly.pdbx_seq_one_letter_code
_entity_poly.pdbx_strand_id
1 'polypeptide(L)'
;MSHPLGPLADNFTAYAVYATAQTEMRHAYALIEAGEYLAAAAEITSAAQAAEVLARRTELLDPERGRRWRKVARTRHKFAEHARLRAQGALPEAA
;
A
#
# COMPACT_ATOMS: atom_id res chain seq x y z
N MET A 1 2.08 -3.15 -23.17
CA MET A 1 1.70 -3.28 -21.75
C MET A 1 1.02 -1.99 -21.31
N SER A 2 -0.08 -2.02 -20.55
CA SER A 2 -0.71 -0.79 -20.04
C SER A 2 0.00 -0.29 -18.78
N HIS A 3 0.20 1.02 -18.68
CA HIS A 3 0.84 1.64 -17.52
C HIS A 3 0.06 1.31 -16.22
N PRO A 4 0.72 1.08 -15.06
CA PRO A 4 0.04 0.78 -13.80
C PRO A 4 -1.01 1.83 -13.41
N LEU A 5 -0.75 3.10 -13.73
CA LEU A 5 -1.68 4.21 -13.50
C LEU A 5 -2.79 4.36 -14.55
N GLY A 6 -2.73 3.62 -15.65
CA GLY A 6 -3.73 3.69 -16.72
C GLY A 6 -3.94 5.14 -17.20
N PRO A 7 -5.18 5.69 -17.15
CA PRO A 7 -5.48 7.06 -17.56
C PRO A 7 -4.71 8.16 -16.80
N LEU A 8 -4.11 7.84 -15.64
CA LEU A 8 -3.32 8.77 -14.84
C LEU A 8 -1.81 8.71 -15.15
N ALA A 9 -1.39 8.04 -16.23
CA ALA A 9 0.02 7.85 -16.55
C ALA A 9 0.82 9.16 -16.65
N ASP A 10 0.22 10.20 -17.25
CA ASP A 10 0.86 11.51 -17.43
C ASP A 10 0.58 12.49 -16.27
N ASN A 11 -0.09 12.02 -15.21
CA ASN A 11 -0.36 12.82 -14.03
C ASN A 11 0.81 12.70 -13.03
N PHE A 12 1.68 13.71 -13.00
CA PHE A 12 2.87 13.74 -12.13
C PHE A 12 2.55 13.50 -10.65
N THR A 13 1.42 14.02 -10.15
CA THR A 13 1.00 13.81 -8.76
C THR A 13 0.63 12.35 -8.51
N ALA A 14 -0.13 11.72 -9.42
CA ALA A 14 -0.47 10.30 -9.32
C ALA A 14 0.78 9.41 -9.41
N TYR A 15 1.74 9.80 -10.24
CA TYR A 15 3.05 9.14 -10.33
C TYR A 15 3.82 9.23 -9.02
N ALA A 16 3.94 10.42 -8.43
CA ALA A 16 4.61 10.61 -7.14
C ALA A 16 3.96 9.77 -6.04
N VAL A 17 2.62 9.81 -5.92
CA VAL A 17 1.88 9.00 -4.94
C VAL A 17 2.15 7.51 -5.13
N TYR A 18 2.13 7.02 -6.38
CA TYR A 18 2.41 5.63 -6.69
C TYR A 18 3.85 5.24 -6.34
N ALA A 19 4.84 6.03 -6.77
CA ALA A 19 6.26 5.77 -6.55
C ALA A 19 6.62 5.78 -5.04
N THR A 20 6.08 6.73 -4.29
CA THR A 20 6.22 6.78 -2.82
C THR A 20 5.64 5.52 -2.19
N ALA A 21 4.41 5.14 -2.55
CA ALA A 21 3.78 3.94 -1.99
C ALA A 21 4.52 2.64 -2.31
N GLN A 22 5.22 2.55 -3.45
CA GLN A 22 6.09 1.40 -3.74
C GLN A 22 7.35 1.43 -2.87
N THR A 23 7.88 2.61 -2.58
CA THR A 23 9.06 2.79 -1.74
C THR A 23 8.76 2.46 -0.28
N GLU A 24 7.65 2.96 0.27
CA GLU A 24 7.15 2.64 1.61
C GLU A 24 6.93 1.13 1.78
N MET A 25 6.34 0.45 0.79
CA MET A 25 6.18 -1.01 0.86
C MET A 25 7.52 -1.76 0.87
N ARG A 26 8.51 -1.33 0.07
CA ARG A 26 9.85 -1.94 0.11
C ARG A 26 10.51 -1.72 1.47
N HIS A 27 10.38 -0.51 2.02
CA HIS A 27 10.91 -0.19 3.34
C HIS A 27 10.22 -1.03 4.44
N ALA A 28 8.89 -1.18 4.37
CA ALA A 28 8.14 -2.01 5.28
C ALA A 28 8.62 -3.47 5.31
N TYR A 29 8.97 -4.04 4.16
CA TYR A 29 9.54 -5.40 4.11
C TYR A 29 10.90 -5.48 4.82
N ALA A 30 11.79 -4.51 4.60
CA ALA A 30 13.07 -4.45 5.30
C ALA A 30 12.88 -4.30 6.83
N LEU A 31 11.91 -3.49 7.26
CA LEU A 31 11.56 -3.34 8.68
C LEU A 31 10.99 -4.64 9.27
N ILE A 32 10.18 -5.39 8.51
CA ILE A 32 9.70 -6.71 8.93
C ILE A 32 10.85 -7.70 9.11
N GLU A 33 11.81 -7.72 8.19
CA GLU A 33 13.02 -8.57 8.29
C GLU A 33 13.87 -8.20 9.51
N ALA A 34 13.92 -6.92 9.89
CA ALA A 34 14.58 -6.44 11.10
C ALA A 34 13.77 -6.66 12.40
N GLY A 35 12.54 -7.18 12.31
CA GLY A 35 11.64 -7.33 13.47
C GLY A 35 10.96 -6.03 13.94
N GLU A 36 11.12 -4.93 13.20
CA GLU A 36 10.54 -3.61 13.49
C GLU A 36 9.08 -3.51 13.01
N TYR A 37 8.23 -4.39 13.53
CA TYR A 37 6.86 -4.56 13.03
C TYR A 37 5.94 -3.33 13.20
N LEU A 38 6.12 -2.52 14.24
CA LEU A 38 5.34 -1.28 14.41
C LEU A 38 5.69 -0.22 13.37
N ALA A 39 6.99 -0.06 13.07
CA ALA A 39 7.45 0.84 12.02
C ALA A 39 6.96 0.35 10.65
N ALA A 40 7.07 -0.95 10.38
CA ALA A 40 6.53 -1.55 9.16
C ALA A 40 5.02 -1.31 9.01
N ALA A 41 4.25 -1.45 10.10
CA ALA A 41 2.81 -1.19 10.06
C ALA A 41 2.47 0.26 9.70
N ALA A 42 3.28 1.23 10.14
CA ALA A 42 3.11 2.64 9.79
C ALA A 42 3.34 2.86 8.28
N GLU A 43 4.43 2.32 7.74
CA GLU A 43 4.76 2.37 6.31
C GLU A 43 3.66 1.73 5.45
N ILE A 44 3.18 0.54 5.82
CA ILE A 44 2.12 -0.15 5.09
C ILE A 44 0.80 0.65 5.14
N THR A 45 0.52 1.33 6.26
CA THR A 45 -0.67 2.19 6.40
C THR A 45 -0.58 3.41 5.48
N SER A 46 0.57 4.07 5.41
CA SER A 46 0.82 5.17 4.47
C SER A 46 0.61 4.70 3.02
N ALA A 47 1.18 3.55 2.67
CA ALA A 47 1.03 2.96 1.35
C ALA A 47 -0.43 2.56 1.04
N ALA A 48 -1.22 2.18 2.05
CA ALA A 48 -2.66 1.93 1.89
C ALA A 48 -3.43 3.21 1.57
N GLN A 49 -3.14 4.31 2.29
CA GLN A 49 -3.76 5.62 2.07
C GLN A 49 -3.42 6.16 0.68
N ALA A 50 -2.19 5.99 0.21
CA ALA A 50 -1.80 6.32 -1.16
C ALA A 50 -2.64 5.57 -2.21
N ALA A 51 -2.91 4.27 -2.00
CA ALA A 51 -3.78 3.49 -2.87
C ALA A 51 -5.24 4.00 -2.85
N GLU A 52 -5.74 4.51 -1.72
CA GLU A 52 -7.07 5.15 -1.65
C GLU A 52 -7.13 6.48 -2.41
N VAL A 53 -6.05 7.28 -2.36
CA VAL A 53 -5.92 8.49 -3.19
C VAL A 53 -5.98 8.13 -4.67
N LEU A 54 -5.19 7.13 -5.09
CA LEU A 54 -5.20 6.66 -6.48
C LEU A 54 -6.57 6.10 -6.88
N ALA A 55 -7.25 5.36 -6.00
CA ALA A 55 -8.60 4.86 -6.26
C ALA A 55 -9.58 5.99 -6.56
N ARG A 56 -9.64 7.02 -5.71
CA ARG A 56 -10.54 8.18 -5.88
C ARG A 56 -10.27 8.93 -7.19
N ARG A 57 -9.00 9.14 -7.53
CA ARG A 57 -8.61 9.84 -8.77
C ARG A 57 -8.90 9.00 -10.02
N THR A 58 -8.68 7.68 -9.94
CA THR A 58 -8.85 6.78 -11.08
C THR A 58 -10.31 6.49 -11.36
N GLU A 59 -11.16 6.35 -10.33
CA GLU A 59 -12.56 5.92 -10.50
C GLU A 59 -13.38 6.82 -11.43
N LEU A 60 -13.09 8.12 -11.47
CA LEU A 60 -13.77 9.08 -12.35
C LEU A 60 -13.48 8.82 -13.84
N LEU A 61 -12.37 8.16 -14.16
CA LEU A 61 -11.88 7.93 -15.52
C LEU A 61 -11.95 6.45 -15.92
N ASP A 62 -11.70 5.56 -14.96
CA ASP A 62 -11.67 4.10 -15.10
C ASP A 62 -12.18 3.47 -13.78
N PRO A 63 -13.51 3.25 -13.66
CA PRO A 63 -14.12 2.71 -12.45
C PRO A 63 -13.61 1.32 -12.07
N GLU A 64 -13.25 0.49 -13.05
CA GLU A 64 -12.75 -0.86 -12.80
C GLU A 64 -11.37 -0.81 -12.15
N ARG A 65 -10.46 0.01 -12.67
CA ARG A 65 -9.15 0.22 -12.06
C ARG A 65 -9.24 0.94 -10.72
N GLY A 66 -10.18 1.88 -10.57
CA GLY A 66 -10.53 2.44 -9.27
C GLY A 66 -10.88 1.37 -8.23
N ARG A 67 -11.71 0.37 -8.60
CA ARG A 67 -12.01 -0.79 -7.73
C ARG A 67 -10.78 -1.65 -7.43
N ARG A 68 -9.87 -1.84 -8.39
CA ARG A 68 -8.61 -2.56 -8.17
C ARG A 68 -7.72 -1.84 -7.15
N TRP A 69 -7.59 -0.51 -7.24
CA TRP A 69 -6.86 0.29 -6.23
C TRP A 69 -7.47 0.18 -4.84
N ARG A 70 -8.82 0.19 -4.73
CA ARG A 70 -9.48 -0.07 -3.43
C ARG A 70 -9.17 -1.45 -2.87
N LYS A 71 -9.06 -2.48 -3.72
CA LYS A 71 -8.65 -3.83 -3.28
C LYS A 71 -7.23 -3.78 -2.72
N VAL A 72 -6.30 -3.09 -3.40
CA VAL A 72 -4.92 -2.89 -2.91
C VAL A 72 -4.90 -2.20 -1.55
N ALA A 73 -5.64 -1.10 -1.38
CA ALA A 73 -5.75 -0.39 -0.11
C ALA A 73 -6.23 -1.31 1.03
N ARG A 74 -7.33 -2.05 0.80
CA ARG A 74 -7.85 -3.01 1.80
C ARG A 74 -6.85 -4.11 2.16
N THR A 75 -6.14 -4.66 1.17
CA THR A 75 -5.11 -5.67 1.43
C THR A 75 -3.97 -5.10 2.26
N ARG A 76 -3.52 -3.87 1.96
CA ARG A 76 -2.47 -3.20 2.74
C ARG A 76 -2.93 -2.88 4.17
N HIS A 77 -4.15 -2.38 4.38
CA HIS A 77 -4.70 -2.18 5.72
C HIS A 77 -4.70 -3.47 6.56
N LYS A 78 -5.16 -4.59 5.98
CA LYS A 78 -5.09 -5.89 6.65
C LYS A 78 -3.66 -6.32 6.97
N PHE A 79 -2.71 -6.03 6.08
CA PHE A 79 -1.31 -6.35 6.30
C PHE A 79 -0.70 -5.47 7.41
N ALA A 80 -1.03 -4.18 7.47
CA ALA A 80 -0.63 -3.30 8.58
C ALA A 80 -1.19 -3.80 9.92
N GLU A 81 -2.46 -4.22 9.97
CA GLU A 81 -3.05 -4.85 11.16
C GLU A 81 -2.29 -6.11 11.58
N HIS A 82 -1.96 -7.00 10.63
CA HIS A 82 -1.15 -8.18 10.94
C HIS A 82 0.23 -7.83 11.50
N ALA A 83 0.90 -6.81 10.94
CA ALA A 83 2.17 -6.33 11.48
C ALA A 83 2.02 -5.79 12.92
N ARG A 84 0.94 -5.04 13.22
CA ARG A 84 0.65 -4.60 14.60
C ARG A 84 0.42 -5.76 15.56
N LEU A 85 -0.36 -6.76 15.14
CA LEU A 85 -0.61 -7.97 15.94
C LEU A 85 0.68 -8.75 16.19
N ARG A 86 1.56 -8.83 15.20
CA ARG A 86 2.89 -9.46 15.34
C ARG A 86 3.76 -8.71 16.35
N ALA A 87 3.76 -7.37 16.32
CA ALA A 87 4.48 -6.55 17.29
C ALA A 87 4.01 -6.79 18.74
N GLN A 88 2.75 -7.17 18.92
CA GLN A 88 2.15 -7.46 20.22
C GLN A 88 2.38 -8.92 20.68
N GLY A 89 3.07 -9.74 19.89
CA GLY A 89 3.24 -11.17 20.16
C GLY A 89 1.96 -11.99 19.97
N ALA A 90 0.92 -11.41 19.34
CA ALA A 90 -0.37 -12.07 19.13
C ALA A 90 -0.38 -13.05 17.93
N LEU A 91 0.71 -13.09 17.16
CA LEU A 91 0.88 -14.04 16.05
C LEU A 91 2.11 -14.91 16.31
N PRO A 92 2.02 -16.24 16.11
CA PRO A 92 3.15 -17.15 16.28
C PRO A 92 4.26 -16.79 15.31
N GLU A 93 5.53 -17.00 15.68
CA GLU A 93 6.65 -16.81 14.75
C GLU A 93 6.39 -17.56 13.44
N ALA A 94 6.72 -16.93 12.32
CA ALA A 94 6.52 -17.56 11.02
C ALA A 94 7.62 -18.62 10.94
N ALA A 95 7.22 -19.89 10.96
CA ALA A 95 8.09 -21.06 10.88
C ALA A 95 8.89 -21.10 9.57
#